data_AF-A0A925XVK0-F1
#
_entry.id   AF-A0A925XVK0-F1
#
_cell.length_a   1.000
_cell.length_b   1.000
_cell.length_c   1.000
_cell.angle_alpha   90.00
_cell.angle_beta   90.00
_cell.angle_gamma   90.00
#
_symmetry.space_group_name_H-M   'P 1'
#
loop_
_entity.id
_entity.type
_entity.pdbx_description
1 polymer ?
#
loop_
_entity_poly.entity_id
_entity_poly.type
_entity_poly.pdbx_seq_one_letter_code
_entity_poly.pdbx_strand_id
1 'polypeptide(L)' 'MQYVIMDPRQRLLGTINHAPLAAGDTFTTAANLTYAVVNVDFSHHKRSGVKTLTVVQILQSRQARTPQPVDE' A
#
# COMPACT_ATOMS: atom_id res chain seq x y z
N MET A 1 -1.18 -8.50 12.38
CA MET A 1 -2.17 -9.19 11.53
C MET A 1 -1.49 -9.53 10.22
N GLN A 2 -1.72 -10.72 9.66
CA GLN A 2 -1.10 -11.11 8.40
C GLN A 2 -1.98 -10.66 7.24
N TYR A 3 -1.37 -10.11 6.21
CA TYR A 3 -2.03 -9.65 5.00
C TYR A 3 -1.42 -10.27 3.77
N VAL A 4 -2.26 -10.69 2.83
CA VAL A 4 -1.88 -10.96 1.44
C VAL A 4 -2.08 -9.67 0.67
N ILE A 5 -1.06 -9.22 -0.05
CA ILE A 5 -1.10 -7.98 -0.82
C ILE A 5 -1.25 -8.32 -2.30
N MET A 6 -2.23 -7.70 -2.95
CA MET A 6 -2.49 -7.82 -4.37
C MET A 6 -2.54 -6.45 -5.03
N ASP A 7 -2.22 -6.41 -6.33
CA ASP A 7 -2.51 -5.25 -7.16
C ASP A 7 -3.98 -5.22 -7.61
N PRO A 8 -4.47 -4.15 -8.26
CA PRO A 8 -5.84 -4.07 -8.77
C PRO A 8 -6.18 -5.09 -9.85
N ARG A 9 -5.18 -5.75 -10.44
CA ARG A 9 -5.33 -6.82 -11.44
C ARG A 9 -5.30 -8.21 -10.79
N GLN A 10 -5.43 -8.27 -9.45
CA GLN A 10 -5.38 -9.50 -8.65
C GLN A 10 -4.05 -10.26 -8.74
N ARG A 11 -2.96 -9.59 -9.10
CA ARG A 11 -1.62 -10.18 -9.06
C ARG A 11 -1.09 -10.13 -7.63
N LEU A 12 -0.63 -11.28 -7.14
CA LEU A 12 0.05 -11.38 -5.85
C LEU A 12 1.34 -10.55 -5.85
N LEU A 13 1.43 -9.60 -4.92
CA LEU A 13 2.63 -8.81 -4.65
C LEU A 13 3.44 -9.38 -3.48
N GLY A 14 2.78 -10.09 -2.56
CA GLY A 14 3.42 -10.78 -1.45
C GLY A 14 2.54 -10.83 -0.21
N THR A 15 3.18 -11.01 0.95
CA THR A 15 2.51 -11.00 2.25
C THR A 15 3.24 -10.11 3.23
N ILE A 16 2.50 -9.45 4.13
CA ILE A 16 3.08 -8.64 5.22
C ILE A 16 2.45 -8.98 6.56
N ASN A 17 3.22 -8.73 7.62
CA ASN A 17 2.68 -8.62 8.96
C ASN A 17 2.62 -7.13 9.32
N HIS A 18 1.42 -6.63 9.60
CA HIS A 18 1.22 -5.22 9.93
C HIS A 18 0.18 -5.05 11.03
N ALA A 19 0.17 -3.86 11.65
CA ALA A 19 -0.99 -3.40 12.42
C ALA A 19 -2.25 -3.38 11.51
N PRO A 20 -3.47 -3.41 12.08
CA PRO A 20 -4.68 -3.37 11.29
C PRO A 20 -4.67 -2.22 10.27
N LEU A 21 -4.90 -2.55 9.01
CA LEU A 21 -5.02 -1.61 7.89
C LEU A 21 -6.47 -1.55 7.41
N ALA A 22 -6.90 -0.35 7.03
CA ALA A 22 -8.18 -0.01 6.43
C ALA A 22 -7.99 0.53 5.00
N ALA A 23 -9.07 0.59 4.23
CA ALA A 23 -9.06 1.27 2.94
C ALA A 23 -8.78 2.77 3.14
N GLY A 24 -7.90 3.33 2.30
CA GLY A 24 -7.40 4.70 2.41
C GLY A 24 -6.07 4.81 3.17
N ASP A 25 -5.67 3.80 3.94
CA ASP A 25 -4.39 3.82 4.64
C ASP A 25 -3.21 3.71 3.67
N THR A 26 -2.07 4.29 4.07
CA THR A 26 -0.79 4.11 3.40
C THR A 26 0.20 3.43 4.32
N PHE A 27 1.00 2.50 3.79
CA PHE A 27 2.08 1.87 4.54
C PHE A 27 3.31 1.67 3.68
N THR A 28 4.47 1.59 4.33
CA THR A 28 5.75 1.32 3.70
C THR A 28 6.25 -0.05 4.13
N THR A 29 6.66 -0.85 3.16
CA THR A 29 7.22 -2.19 3.39
C THR A 29 8.70 -2.14 3.74
N ALA A 30 9.25 -3.25 4.24
CA ALA A 30 10.69 -3.40 4.48
C ALA A 30 11.55 -3.22 3.21
N ALA A 31 10.98 -3.44 2.03
CA ALA A 31 11.62 -3.18 0.74
C ALA A 31 11.60 -1.68 0.33
N ASN A 32 11.19 -0.79 1.24
CA ASN A 32 11.04 0.65 1.02
C ASN A 32 10.05 1.00 -0.12
N LEU A 33 9.05 0.13 -0.33
CA LEU A 33 7.94 0.37 -1.25
C LEU A 33 6.74 0.88 -0.46
N THR A 34 6.22 2.04 -0.85
CA THR A 34 5.02 2.64 -0.26
C THR A 34 3.79 2.26 -1.07
N TYR A 35 2.76 1.82 -0.38
CA TYR A 35 1.49 1.40 -0.96
C TYR A 35 0.32 2.12 -0.31
N ALA A 36 -0.70 2.43 -1.09
CA ALA A 36 -2.02 2.83 -0.60
C ALA A 36 -2.99 1.65 -0.67
N VAL A 37 -3.75 1.44 0.40
CA VAL A 37 -4.78 0.41 0.47
C VAL A 37 -6.03 0.92 -0.22
N VAL A 38 -6.44 0.25 -1.29
CA VAL A 38 -7.65 0.57 -2.05
C VAL A 38 -8.84 -0.21 -1.51
N ASN A 39 -8.61 -1.48 -1.15
CA ASN A 39 -9.65 -2.35 -0.63
C ASN A 39 -9.09 -3.33 0.40
N VAL A 40 -9.93 -3.70 1.37
CA VAL A 40 -9.65 -4.76 2.33
C VAL A 40 -10.70 -5.83 2.15
N ASP A 41 -10.32 -6.96 1.57
CA ASP A 41 -11.17 -8.13 1.46
C ASP A 41 -11.05 -8.97 2.74
N PHE A 42 -12.16 -9.05 3.44
CA PHE A 42 -12.35 -9.92 4.58
C PHE A 42 -12.87 -11.25 4.05
N SER A 43 -11.97 -12.05 3.49
CA SER A 43 -12.38 -13.34 2.93
C SER A 43 -13.13 -14.13 4.01
N HIS A 44 -14.34 -14.57 3.68
CA HIS A 44 -15.34 -15.14 4.62
C HIS A 44 -14.89 -16.47 5.27
N HIS A 45 -13.65 -16.88 5.03
CA HIS A 45 -13.00 -17.99 5.72
C HIS A 45 -12.65 -17.54 7.14
N LYS A 46 -13.64 -17.65 8.04
CA LYS A 46 -13.63 -17.39 9.49
C LYS A 46 -12.47 -18.03 10.30
N ARG A 47 -11.51 -18.68 9.65
CA ARG A 47 -10.55 -19.61 10.26
C ARG A 47 -9.08 -19.24 10.10
N SER A 48 -8.76 -18.26 9.27
CA SER A 48 -7.40 -17.86 8.97
C SER A 48 -7.27 -16.39 9.30
N GLY A 49 -6.42 -16.01 10.27
CA GLY A 49 -6.17 -14.61 10.65
C GLY A 49 -5.50 -13.76 9.56
N VAL A 50 -5.67 -14.14 8.30
CA VAL A 50 -5.11 -13.55 7.09
C VAL A 50 -6.21 -12.79 6.36
N LYS A 51 -5.93 -11.54 6.01
CA LYS A 51 -6.80 -10.69 5.19
C LYS A 51 -6.14 -10.38 3.86
N THR A 52 -6.92 -10.07 2.84
CA THR A 52 -6.36 -9.68 1.53
C THR A 52 -6.50 -8.17 1.37
N LEU A 53 -5.41 -7.52 0.95
CA LEU A 53 -5.36 -6.09 0.64
C LEU A 53 -5.18 -5.92 -0.86
N THR A 54 -6.05 -5.14 -1.48
CA THR A 54 -5.78 -4.57 -2.81
C THR A 54 -5.09 -3.25 -2.60
N VAL A 55 -3.91 -3.07 -3.20
CA VAL A 55 -3.10 -1.87 -3.03
C VAL A 55 -2.65 -1.31 -4.36
N VAL A 56 -2.30 -0.03 -4.36
CA VAL A 56 -1.58 0.64 -5.45
C VAL A 56 -0.26 1.17 -4.91
N GLN A 57 0.82 0.99 -5.67
CA GLN A 57 2.12 1.53 -5.30
C GLN A 57 2.12 3.04 -5.49
N ILE A 58 2.50 3.79 -4.45
CA ILE A 58 2.77 5.21 -4.56
C ILE A 58 4.24 5.35 -4.98
N LEU A 59 4.45 5.75 -6.23
CA LEU A 59 5.76 6.21 -6.67
C LEU A 59 5.95 7.63 -6.13
N GLN A 60 6.86 7.81 -5.17
CA GLN A 60 7.29 9.16 -4.83
C GLN A 60 8.02 9.74 -6.05
N SER A 61 7.34 10.60 -6.81
CA SER A 61 8.00 11.51 -7.74
C SER A 61 8.86 12.45 -6.88
N ARG A 62 10.16 12.15 -6.78
CA ARG A 62 11.15 13.14 -6.35
C ARG A 62 11.11 14.29 -7.35
N GLN A 63 10.32 15.33 -7.07
CA GLN A 63 10.53 16.73 -7.48
C GLN A 63 9.31 17.58 -7.09
N ALA A 64 9.28 18.04 -5.84
CA ALA A 64 8.74 19.37 -5.59
C ALA A 64 9.83 20.34 -6.06
N ARG A 65 9.57 21.02 -7.18
CA ARG A 65 10.38 22.12 -7.73
C ARG A 65 10.86 23.05 -6.60
N THR A 66 12.16 23.22 -6.47
CA THR A 66 12.73 24.40 -5.82
C THR A 66 12.24 25.63 -6.60
N PRO A 67 11.59 26.64 -5.99
CA PRO A 67 11.32 27.88 -6.68
C PRO A 67 12.65 28.56 -6.99
N GLN A 68 12.96 28.75 -8.28
CA GLN A 68 14.08 29.60 -8.70
C GLN A 68 13.70 31.05 -8.36
N PRO A 69 14.61 31.85 -7.75
CA PRO A 69 14.39 33.28 -7.64
C PRO A 69 14.39 33.87 -9.07
N VAL A 70 13.34 34.64 -9.36
CA VAL A 70 13.31 35.55 -10.52
C VAL A 70 14.16 36.75 -10.13
N ASP A 71 15.35 36.85 -10.70
CA ASP A 71 16.11 38.10 -10.73
C ASP A 71 15.48 38.98 -11.83
N GLU A 72 14.97 40.15 -11.44
CA GLU A 72 14.69 41.30 -12.33
C GLU A 72 15.39 42.54 -11.75
#